data_AF-A0ABC8CLZ5-F1
#
_entry.id   AF-A0ABC8CLZ5-F1
#
_cell.length_a   1.000
_cell.length_b   1.000
_cell.length_c   1.000
_cell.angle_alpha   90.00
_cell.angle_beta   90.00
_cell.angle_gamma   90.00
#
_symmetry.space_group_name_H-M   'P 1'
#
loop_
_entity.id
_entity.type
_entity.pdbx_description
1 polymer ?
#
loop_
_entity_poly.entity_id
_entity_poly.type
_entity_poly.pdbx_seq_one_letter_code
_entity_poly.pdbx_strand_id
1 'polypeptide(L)'
;MMAVTLTIDIGDFGAQSHPDDYVILYAPVFRESAERSGGLVSTAPRRVYLTGGKAAVEVEPGPLAVEFCVRNIKDSSTREFVVPAGGGSLGSLLAASLDYEPVVVTRLQELIDSAGDAAERLSGVALSSAEKADSSAKAAKRFEDAASKYAAAAKVSQDAAKGSEDVAKGSEDVAAQSASAADVSAKAAKASEDAAESALSGAKASESAAASSAGNAKKSEDAAKAAQARSEEIATSTSWSGDRLTVNGKTSPSLRGPKGDKGETGSVENVSWADISGKPDLASTWDEVKGKPAAYPPAPHTHTTAQVEGLDAALAGKADKGHKHKVEDVDGLKERLDQQDGAASAVYTSLIDVRRKLSVKADESYVKSQIASTRSYVDRAVADGSKIKIVSSLPSYPDSSTVYIVV
;
A
#
# COMPACT_ATOMS: atom_id res chain seq x y z
N MET A 1 -59.96 -3.29 86.09
CA MET A 1 -60.38 -4.53 85.41
C MET A 1 -59.94 -5.67 86.31
N MET A 2 -60.79 -6.64 86.60
CA MET A 2 -60.47 -7.73 87.54
C MET A 2 -59.46 -8.71 86.92
N ALA A 3 -58.81 -9.56 87.72
CA ALA A 3 -58.01 -10.66 87.20
C ALA A 3 -58.77 -11.46 86.16
N VAL A 4 -58.02 -12.00 85.21
CA VAL A 4 -58.52 -12.84 84.14
C VAL A 4 -58.03 -14.26 84.34
N THR A 5 -58.90 -15.22 84.02
CA THR A 5 -58.53 -16.62 84.01
C THR A 5 -57.62 -16.90 82.81
N LEU A 6 -56.37 -17.30 83.09
CA LEU A 6 -55.49 -17.91 82.11
C LEU A 6 -55.61 -19.42 82.22
N THR A 7 -56.00 -20.09 81.13
CA THR A 7 -56.04 -21.54 81.06
C THR A 7 -54.70 -22.08 80.55
N ILE A 8 -54.22 -23.11 81.24
CA ILE A 8 -52.97 -23.80 80.92
C ILE A 8 -53.36 -25.25 80.67
N ASP A 9 -53.09 -25.73 79.45
CA ASP A 9 -53.24 -27.13 79.08
C ASP A 9 -51.96 -27.57 78.39
N ILE A 10 -51.18 -28.44 79.03
CA ILE A 10 -49.93 -28.91 78.44
C ILE A 10 -50.15 -29.88 77.27
N GLY A 11 -51.37 -30.41 77.14
CA GLY A 11 -51.79 -31.24 76.01
C GLY A 11 -51.78 -30.49 74.68
N ASP A 12 -52.01 -29.17 74.69
CA ASP A 12 -51.92 -28.30 73.50
C ASP A 12 -50.50 -28.29 72.89
N PHE A 13 -49.50 -28.66 73.69
CA PHE A 13 -48.10 -28.71 73.30
C PHE A 13 -47.56 -30.14 73.12
N GLY A 14 -48.45 -31.14 73.15
CA GLY A 14 -48.10 -32.56 72.98
C GLY A 14 -47.38 -33.18 74.18
N ALA A 15 -47.43 -32.58 75.37
CA ALA A 15 -46.78 -33.11 76.57
C ALA A 15 -47.67 -34.13 77.31
N GLN A 16 -47.05 -35.13 77.93
CA GLN A 16 -47.72 -36.08 78.82
C GLN A 16 -47.74 -35.52 80.25
N SER A 17 -48.85 -35.67 80.96
CA SER A 17 -49.00 -35.13 82.32
C SER A 17 -48.43 -36.05 83.39
N HIS A 18 -47.84 -35.46 84.42
CA HIS A 18 -47.36 -36.14 85.62
C HIS A 18 -47.78 -35.40 86.90
N PRO A 19 -48.12 -36.12 88.00
CA PRO A 19 -48.54 -35.57 89.29
C PRO A 19 -47.74 -34.40 89.92
N ASP A 20 -46.46 -34.21 89.58
CA ASP A 20 -45.65 -33.09 90.14
C ASP A 20 -45.32 -32.02 89.08
N ASP A 21 -45.98 -32.02 87.93
CA ASP A 21 -45.76 -30.98 86.92
C ASP A 21 -46.34 -29.64 87.39
N TYR A 22 -45.61 -28.57 87.13
CA TYR A 22 -46.04 -27.21 87.46
C TYR A 22 -45.51 -26.20 86.45
N VAL A 23 -46.10 -25.01 86.49
CA VAL A 23 -45.65 -23.84 85.74
C VAL A 23 -45.35 -22.72 86.72
N ILE A 24 -44.29 -21.97 86.45
CA ILE A 24 -43.93 -20.79 87.23
C ILE A 24 -44.42 -19.58 86.45
N LEU A 25 -45.21 -18.74 87.12
CA LEU A 25 -45.76 -17.52 86.56
C LEU A 25 -45.29 -16.32 87.37
N TYR A 26 -44.82 -15.27 86.71
CA TYR A 26 -44.48 -14.00 87.35
C TYR A 26 -44.58 -12.84 86.37
N ALA A 27 -44.78 -11.64 86.91
CA ALA A 27 -44.60 -10.43 86.12
C ALA A 27 -43.09 -10.22 85.86
N PRO A 28 -42.65 -10.03 84.60
CA PRO A 28 -41.22 -9.81 84.30
C PRO A 28 -40.69 -8.50 84.91
N VAL A 29 -41.58 -7.51 85.06
CA VAL A 29 -41.29 -6.21 85.70
C VAL A 29 -42.45 -5.80 86.61
N PHE A 30 -42.17 -4.96 87.62
CA PHE A 30 -43.23 -4.33 88.42
C PHE A 30 -44.11 -3.48 87.50
N ARG A 31 -45.42 -3.66 87.61
CA ARG A 31 -46.42 -2.87 86.87
C ARG A 31 -47.60 -2.53 87.77
N GLU A 32 -48.34 -1.49 87.42
CA GLU A 32 -49.57 -1.13 88.12
C GLU A 32 -50.57 -2.30 88.10
N SER A 33 -51.18 -2.56 89.26
CA SER A 33 -52.20 -3.58 89.42
C SER A 33 -53.53 -3.07 88.87
N ALA A 34 -54.11 -3.83 87.96
CA ALA A 34 -55.45 -3.61 87.42
C ALA A 34 -56.56 -3.91 88.45
N GLU A 35 -56.25 -4.74 89.46
CA GLU A 35 -57.16 -5.12 90.55
C GLU A 35 -57.09 -4.16 91.74
N ARG A 36 -55.89 -3.67 92.10
CA ARG A 36 -55.65 -2.86 93.29
C ARG A 36 -55.22 -1.46 92.89
N SER A 37 -56.13 -0.48 93.03
CA SER A 37 -55.82 0.94 92.82
C SER A 37 -54.63 1.39 93.68
N GLY A 38 -53.57 1.89 93.03
CA GLY A 38 -52.30 2.26 93.68
C GLY A 38 -51.39 1.08 94.09
N GLY A 39 -51.76 -0.15 93.73
CA GLY A 39 -50.96 -1.36 93.96
C GLY A 39 -50.08 -1.73 92.77
N LEU A 40 -49.07 -2.56 93.02
CA LEU A 40 -48.24 -3.18 91.98
C LEU A 40 -48.53 -4.68 91.87
N VAL A 41 -48.41 -5.22 90.66
CA VAL A 41 -48.35 -6.66 90.38
C VAL A 41 -47.00 -7.18 90.84
N SER A 42 -47.01 -8.25 91.63
CA SER A 42 -45.79 -8.86 92.16
C SER A 42 -44.99 -9.55 91.06
N THR A 43 -43.67 -9.37 91.09
CA THR A 43 -42.70 -10.12 90.27
C THR A 43 -42.28 -11.44 90.92
N ALA A 44 -42.85 -11.78 92.09
CA ALA A 44 -42.51 -13.02 92.79
C ALA A 44 -42.99 -14.26 92.00
N PRO A 45 -42.11 -15.26 91.79
CA PRO A 45 -42.46 -16.52 91.14
C PRO A 45 -43.61 -17.24 91.84
N ARG A 46 -44.70 -17.48 91.12
CA ARG A 46 -45.87 -18.22 91.62
C ARG A 46 -45.91 -19.58 90.96
N ARG A 47 -45.73 -20.65 91.76
CA ARG A 47 -45.83 -22.04 91.28
C ARG A 47 -47.30 -22.45 91.20
N VAL A 48 -47.70 -22.93 90.03
CA VAL A 48 -49.05 -23.43 89.75
C VAL A 48 -48.94 -24.89 89.36
N TYR A 49 -49.39 -25.78 90.24
CA TYR A 49 -49.37 -27.22 90.00
C TYR A 49 -50.46 -27.63 88.99
N LEU A 50 -50.11 -28.53 88.09
CA LEU A 50 -51.00 -29.02 87.05
C LEU A 50 -51.72 -30.29 87.52
N THR A 51 -53.05 -30.31 87.44
CA THR A 51 -53.85 -31.53 87.70
C THR A 51 -54.24 -32.15 86.37
N GLY A 52 -53.72 -33.34 86.07
CA GLY A 52 -53.96 -34.00 84.78
C GLY A 52 -53.44 -33.21 83.57
N GLY A 53 -52.41 -32.38 83.76
CA GLY A 53 -51.82 -31.52 82.72
C GLY A 53 -52.51 -30.16 82.54
N LYS A 54 -53.50 -29.86 83.36
CA LYS A 54 -54.27 -28.62 83.26
C LYS A 54 -54.20 -27.79 84.53
N ALA A 55 -54.25 -26.47 84.36
CA ALA A 55 -54.49 -25.51 85.44
C ALA A 55 -55.30 -24.31 84.92
N ALA A 56 -56.10 -23.75 85.81
CA ALA A 56 -56.73 -22.45 85.60
C ALA A 56 -56.20 -21.52 86.69
N VAL A 57 -55.72 -20.34 86.30
CA VAL A 57 -55.06 -19.43 87.21
C VAL A 57 -55.48 -18.00 86.93
N GLU A 58 -55.85 -17.28 87.98
CA GLU A 58 -56.15 -15.86 87.90
C GLU A 58 -54.85 -15.06 87.81
N VAL A 59 -54.72 -14.32 86.71
CA VAL A 59 -53.58 -13.44 86.43
C VAL A 59 -54.10 -12.08 85.99
N GLU A 60 -53.34 -11.02 86.27
CA GLU A 60 -53.69 -9.71 85.76
C GLU A 60 -53.26 -9.56 84.28
N PRO A 61 -54.04 -8.87 83.44
CA PRO A 61 -53.64 -8.55 82.07
C PRO A 61 -52.27 -7.85 81.99
N GLY A 62 -51.61 -7.99 80.85
CA GLY A 62 -50.27 -7.44 80.59
C GLY A 62 -49.14 -8.48 80.59
N PRO A 63 -47.87 -8.03 80.61
CA PRO A 63 -46.71 -8.91 80.49
C PRO A 63 -46.65 -9.98 81.58
N LEU A 64 -46.44 -11.23 81.18
CA LEU A 64 -46.34 -12.40 82.04
C LEU A 64 -45.20 -13.29 81.54
N ALA A 65 -44.24 -13.56 82.41
CA ALA A 65 -43.20 -14.54 82.19
C ALA A 65 -43.69 -15.92 82.65
N VAL A 66 -43.51 -16.93 81.82
CA VAL A 66 -43.92 -18.31 82.09
C VAL A 66 -42.75 -19.25 81.87
N GLU A 67 -42.51 -20.10 82.85
CA GLU A 67 -41.52 -21.17 82.81
C GLU A 67 -42.22 -22.53 82.98
N PHE A 68 -41.95 -23.46 82.08
CA PHE A 68 -42.56 -24.78 82.06
C PHE A 68 -41.69 -25.80 82.82
N CYS A 69 -42.15 -26.25 83.99
CA CYS A 69 -41.49 -27.28 84.79
C CYS A 69 -42.27 -28.60 84.66
N VAL A 70 -42.21 -29.19 83.46
CA VAL A 70 -42.98 -30.39 83.08
C VAL A 70 -42.02 -31.51 82.70
N ARG A 71 -42.22 -32.73 83.22
CA ARG A 71 -41.44 -33.90 82.82
C ARG A 71 -41.74 -34.20 81.34
N ASN A 72 -40.72 -34.11 80.48
CA ASN A 72 -40.76 -34.37 79.02
C ASN A 72 -40.87 -33.14 78.09
N ILE A 73 -40.84 -31.91 78.61
CA ILE A 73 -40.54 -30.71 77.80
C ILE A 73 -39.07 -30.32 78.05
N LYS A 74 -38.22 -30.36 77.02
CA LYS A 74 -36.79 -30.03 77.14
C LYS A 74 -36.53 -28.52 77.16
N ASP A 75 -37.43 -27.75 76.56
CA ASP A 75 -37.39 -26.29 76.58
C ASP A 75 -38.01 -25.76 77.88
N SER A 76 -37.17 -25.54 78.89
CA SER A 76 -37.52 -24.89 80.16
C SER A 76 -37.18 -23.40 80.17
N SER A 77 -36.90 -22.81 79.00
CA SER A 77 -36.61 -21.38 78.93
C SER A 77 -37.84 -20.57 79.36
N THR A 78 -37.59 -19.50 80.13
CA THR A 78 -38.63 -18.52 80.43
C THR A 78 -39.06 -17.86 79.13
N ARG A 79 -40.37 -17.82 78.87
CA ARG A 79 -40.96 -17.09 77.75
C ARG A 79 -41.87 -15.99 78.27
N GLU A 80 -41.79 -14.82 77.66
CA GLU A 80 -42.64 -13.68 77.99
C GLU A 80 -43.83 -13.61 77.03
N PHE A 81 -45.01 -13.45 77.60
CA PHE A 81 -46.27 -13.30 76.88
C PHE A 81 -46.99 -12.04 77.34
N VAL A 82 -47.89 -11.51 76.52
CA VAL A 82 -48.81 -10.44 76.94
C VAL A 82 -50.19 -11.05 77.15
N VAL A 83 -50.66 -11.09 78.40
CA VAL A 83 -52.00 -11.59 78.73
C VAL A 83 -53.04 -10.55 78.30
N PRO A 84 -53.99 -10.87 77.41
CA PRO A 84 -55.00 -9.94 76.96
C PRO A 84 -56.05 -9.65 78.04
N ALA A 85 -56.73 -8.51 77.93
CA ALA A 85 -57.73 -8.05 78.90
C ALA A 85 -58.96 -8.97 79.06
N GLY A 86 -59.18 -9.91 78.14
CA GLY A 86 -60.25 -10.91 78.19
C GLY A 86 -59.84 -12.29 78.71
N GLY A 87 -58.57 -12.47 79.13
CA GLY A 87 -58.01 -13.79 79.41
C GLY A 87 -57.76 -14.61 78.13
N GLY A 88 -57.44 -15.88 78.27
CA GLY A 88 -57.16 -16.75 77.13
C GLY A 88 -56.45 -18.05 77.54
N SER A 89 -56.02 -18.83 76.55
CA SER A 89 -55.15 -19.97 76.79
C SER A 89 -53.69 -19.62 76.53
N LEU A 90 -52.79 -20.22 77.31
CA LEU A 90 -51.35 -20.10 77.08
C LEU A 90 -50.93 -20.65 75.71
N GLY A 91 -51.70 -21.61 75.17
CA GLY A 91 -51.51 -22.16 73.81
C GLY A 91 -51.65 -21.10 72.72
N SER A 92 -52.69 -20.26 72.80
CA SER A 92 -52.89 -19.17 71.83
C SER A 92 -51.83 -18.08 71.93
N LEU A 93 -51.35 -17.78 73.14
CA LEU A 93 -50.26 -16.81 73.36
C LEU A 93 -48.94 -17.30 72.78
N LEU A 94 -48.64 -18.60 72.89
CA LEU A 94 -47.44 -19.19 72.32
C LEU A 94 -47.48 -19.18 70.78
N ALA A 95 -48.62 -19.49 70.17
CA ALA A 95 -48.78 -19.46 68.71
C ALA A 95 -48.58 -18.05 68.11
N ALA A 96 -49.01 -17.00 68.82
CA ALA A 96 -48.85 -15.62 68.38
C ALA A 96 -47.40 -15.10 68.46
N SER A 97 -46.53 -15.78 69.21
CA SER A 97 -45.13 -15.36 69.45
C SER A 97 -44.11 -15.94 68.45
N LEU A 98 -44.55 -16.67 67.42
CA LEU A 98 -43.69 -17.26 66.41
C LEU A 98 -43.56 -16.31 65.20
N ASP A 99 -42.48 -15.53 65.12
CA ASP A 99 -42.13 -14.73 63.94
C ASP A 99 -41.63 -15.66 62.80
N TYR A 100 -42.50 -15.97 61.85
CA TYR A 100 -42.18 -16.78 60.67
C TYR A 100 -42.09 -15.90 59.43
N GLU A 101 -40.86 -15.57 59.00
CA GLU A 101 -40.61 -14.94 57.70
C GLU A 101 -40.29 -16.03 56.66
N PRO A 102 -41.18 -16.28 55.68
CA PRO A 102 -41.08 -17.45 54.82
C PRO A 102 -39.92 -17.31 53.82
N VAL A 103 -39.12 -18.39 53.69
CA VAL A 103 -38.02 -18.59 52.72
C VAL A 103 -38.37 -18.19 51.27
N VAL A 104 -39.66 -18.20 50.93
CA VAL A 104 -40.20 -17.84 49.61
C VAL A 104 -39.96 -16.36 49.27
N VAL A 105 -39.99 -15.46 50.25
CA VAL A 105 -39.78 -14.02 50.03
C VAL A 105 -38.32 -13.73 49.65
N THR A 106 -37.36 -14.39 50.29
CA THR A 106 -35.92 -14.25 49.98
C THR A 106 -35.59 -14.76 48.58
N ARG A 107 -36.15 -15.91 48.17
CA ARG A 107 -35.91 -16.46 46.82
C ARG A 107 -36.56 -15.63 45.71
N LEU A 108 -37.70 -15.00 45.97
CA LEU A 108 -38.32 -14.09 45.02
C LEU A 108 -37.45 -12.85 44.78
N GLN A 109 -36.87 -12.29 45.86
CA GLN A 109 -35.96 -11.15 45.75
C GLN A 109 -34.72 -11.50 44.91
N GLU A 110 -34.10 -12.66 45.14
CA GLU A 110 -32.95 -13.12 44.35
C GLU A 110 -33.27 -13.32 42.86
N LEU A 111 -34.48 -13.79 42.53
CA LEU A 111 -34.93 -13.94 41.13
C LEU A 111 -35.15 -12.58 40.46
N ILE A 112 -35.71 -11.61 41.18
CA ILE A 112 -35.88 -10.24 40.68
C ILE A 112 -34.51 -9.61 40.39
N ASP A 113 -33.56 -9.77 41.31
CA ASP A 113 -32.20 -9.25 41.15
C ASP A 113 -31.49 -9.93 39.96
N SER A 114 -31.62 -11.26 39.83
CA SER A 114 -31.07 -12.01 38.68
C SER A 114 -31.70 -11.63 37.34
N ALA A 115 -32.99 -11.29 37.31
CA ALA A 115 -33.68 -10.83 36.10
C ALA A 115 -33.23 -9.42 35.71
N GLY A 116 -33.04 -8.54 36.70
CA GLY A 116 -32.43 -7.21 36.51
C GLY A 116 -31.03 -7.31 35.90
N ASP A 117 -30.17 -8.14 36.50
CA ASP A 117 -28.82 -8.44 36.00
C ASP A 117 -28.83 -8.97 34.55
N ALA A 118 -29.78 -9.85 34.22
CA ALA A 118 -29.91 -10.40 32.88
C ALA A 118 -30.36 -9.33 31.86
N ALA A 119 -31.29 -8.45 32.26
CA ALA A 119 -31.74 -7.35 31.43
C ALA A 119 -30.61 -6.32 31.17
N GLU A 120 -29.80 -6.01 32.19
CA GLU A 120 -28.62 -5.15 32.03
C GLU A 120 -27.54 -5.78 31.14
N ARG A 121 -27.30 -7.09 31.25
CA ARG A 121 -26.39 -7.79 30.34
C ARG A 121 -26.88 -7.74 28.89
N LEU A 122 -28.19 -7.94 28.68
CA LEU A 122 -28.80 -7.87 27.34
C LEU A 122 -28.73 -6.47 26.74
N SER A 123 -28.97 -5.42 27.54
CA SER A 123 -28.84 -4.03 27.08
C SER A 123 -27.39 -3.69 26.73
N GLY A 124 -26.42 -4.16 27.52
CA GLY A 124 -24.99 -4.02 27.22
C GLY A 124 -24.56 -4.72 25.93
N VAL A 125 -25.09 -5.93 25.66
CA VAL A 125 -24.83 -6.65 24.41
C VAL A 125 -25.47 -5.94 23.21
N ALA A 126 -26.68 -5.39 23.36
CA ALA A 126 -27.34 -4.62 22.31
C ALA A 126 -26.57 -3.34 21.97
N LEU A 127 -26.10 -2.59 22.98
CA LEU A 127 -25.24 -1.42 22.80
C LEU A 127 -23.93 -1.79 22.09
N SER A 128 -23.25 -2.83 22.56
CA SER A 128 -22.01 -3.33 21.93
C SER A 128 -22.23 -3.74 20.46
N SER A 129 -23.40 -4.29 20.14
CA SER A 129 -23.75 -4.68 18.77
C SER A 129 -24.02 -3.46 17.90
N ALA A 130 -24.69 -2.44 18.43
CA ALA A 130 -24.91 -1.17 17.75
C ALA A 130 -23.59 -0.44 17.46
N GLU A 131 -22.65 -0.42 18.41
CA GLU A 131 -21.31 0.17 18.23
C GLU A 131 -20.50 -0.53 17.15
N LYS A 132 -20.58 -1.87 17.07
CA LYS A 132 -19.95 -2.65 16.01
C LYS A 132 -20.56 -2.37 14.63
N ALA A 133 -21.89 -2.20 14.58
CA ALA A 133 -22.58 -1.83 13.35
C ALA A 133 -22.18 -0.42 12.87
N ASP A 134 -22.12 0.56 13.77
CA ASP A 134 -21.62 1.92 13.48
C ASP A 134 -20.16 1.90 13.02
N SER A 135 -19.29 1.14 13.69
CA SER A 135 -17.90 0.96 13.29
C SER A 135 -17.77 0.36 11.88
N SER A 136 -18.63 -0.61 11.55
CA SER A 136 -18.67 -1.24 10.23
C SER A 136 -19.18 -0.28 9.16
N ALA A 137 -20.19 0.55 9.45
CA ALA A 137 -20.69 1.58 8.55
C ALA A 137 -19.62 2.65 8.27
N LYS A 138 -18.88 3.09 9.30
CA LYS A 138 -17.74 3.99 9.16
C LYS A 138 -16.62 3.38 8.30
N ALA A 139 -16.35 2.09 8.47
CA ALA A 139 -15.38 1.39 7.63
C ALA A 139 -15.83 1.30 6.16
N ALA A 140 -17.10 0.99 5.91
CA ALA A 140 -17.68 0.96 4.56
C ALA A 140 -17.54 2.32 3.85
N LYS A 141 -17.84 3.42 4.55
CA LYS A 141 -17.68 4.78 4.00
C LYS A 141 -16.23 5.10 3.65
N ARG A 142 -15.27 4.69 4.49
CA ARG A 142 -13.83 4.84 4.18
C ARG A 142 -13.42 4.05 2.94
N PHE A 143 -13.99 2.87 2.71
CA PHE A 143 -13.73 2.10 1.50
C PHE A 143 -14.32 2.76 0.26
N GLU A 144 -15.51 3.35 0.35
CA GLU A 144 -16.13 4.12 -0.74
C GLU A 144 -15.27 5.34 -1.12
N ASP A 145 -14.83 6.12 -0.12
CA ASP A 145 -13.92 7.25 -0.31
C ASP A 145 -12.59 6.82 -0.96
N ALA A 146 -12.03 5.68 -0.52
CA ALA A 146 -10.82 5.11 -1.09
C ALA A 146 -11.04 4.68 -2.55
N ALA A 147 -12.16 4.03 -2.85
CA ALA A 147 -12.51 3.61 -4.21
C ALA A 147 -12.62 4.81 -5.17
N SER A 148 -13.23 5.91 -4.72
CA SER A 148 -13.31 7.14 -5.53
C SER A 148 -11.93 7.75 -5.80
N LYS A 149 -11.02 7.74 -4.81
CA LYS A 149 -9.63 8.19 -5.00
C LYS A 149 -8.87 7.32 -5.99
N TYR A 150 -9.01 5.99 -5.91
CA TYR A 150 -8.37 5.08 -6.85
C TYR A 150 -8.93 5.24 -8.28
N ALA A 151 -10.24 5.47 -8.43
CA ALA A 151 -10.82 5.77 -9.73
C ALA A 151 -10.26 7.06 -10.34
N ALA A 152 -10.09 8.11 -9.53
CA ALA A 152 -9.46 9.36 -9.97
C ALA A 152 -7.98 9.15 -10.37
N ALA A 153 -7.21 8.41 -9.57
CA ALA A 153 -5.82 8.09 -9.88
C ALA A 153 -5.68 7.24 -11.16
N ALA A 154 -6.61 6.32 -11.40
CA ALA A 154 -6.67 5.53 -12.63
C ALA A 154 -6.93 6.43 -13.86
N LYS A 155 -7.81 7.42 -13.74
CA LYS A 155 -8.06 8.40 -14.81
C LYS A 155 -6.81 9.25 -15.11
N VAL A 156 -6.14 9.75 -14.08
CA VAL A 156 -4.87 10.48 -14.25
C VAL A 156 -3.82 9.62 -14.96
N SER A 157 -3.73 8.34 -14.59
CA SER A 157 -2.80 7.39 -15.23
C SER A 157 -3.17 7.14 -16.70
N GLN A 158 -4.46 7.05 -17.02
CA GLN A 158 -4.95 6.92 -18.39
C GLN A 158 -4.60 8.17 -19.23
N ASP A 159 -4.77 9.36 -18.68
CA ASP A 159 -4.43 10.61 -19.37
C ASP A 159 -2.92 10.74 -19.59
N ALA A 160 -2.10 10.35 -18.61
CA ALA A 160 -0.65 10.29 -18.75
C ALA A 160 -0.19 9.28 -19.81
N ALA A 161 -0.85 8.12 -19.92
CA ALA A 161 -0.58 7.13 -20.95
C ALA A 161 -0.89 7.67 -22.35
N LYS A 162 -2.02 8.36 -22.54
CA LYS A 162 -2.35 9.04 -23.80
C LYS A 162 -1.33 10.13 -24.15
N GLY A 163 -0.94 10.95 -23.18
CA GLY A 163 0.12 11.95 -23.41
C GLY A 163 1.45 11.32 -23.83
N SER A 164 1.80 10.16 -23.25
CA SER A 164 2.99 9.41 -23.65
C SER A 164 2.89 8.84 -25.08
N GLU A 165 1.70 8.39 -25.48
CA GLU A 165 1.42 7.94 -26.85
C GLU A 165 1.60 9.09 -27.86
N ASP A 166 1.12 10.30 -27.55
CA ASP A 166 1.26 11.47 -28.41
C ASP A 166 2.74 11.91 -28.55
N VAL A 167 3.49 11.87 -27.44
CA VAL A 167 4.95 12.15 -27.46
C VAL A 167 5.70 11.11 -28.29
N ALA A 168 5.30 9.83 -28.22
CA ALA A 168 5.91 8.78 -29.02
C ALA A 168 5.68 9.00 -30.53
N LYS A 169 4.44 9.35 -30.93
CA LYS A 169 4.13 9.70 -32.33
C LYS A 169 4.92 10.92 -32.81
N GLY A 170 5.00 11.97 -31.98
CA GLY A 170 5.83 13.13 -32.31
C GLY A 170 7.31 12.80 -32.46
N SER A 171 7.82 11.86 -31.67
CA SER A 171 9.21 11.39 -31.78
C SER A 171 9.45 10.58 -33.06
N GLU A 172 8.47 9.77 -33.48
CA GLU A 172 8.50 9.05 -34.76
C GLU A 172 8.58 10.03 -35.96
N ASP A 173 7.77 11.09 -35.94
CA ASP A 173 7.80 12.13 -36.97
C ASP A 173 9.16 12.85 -37.05
N VAL A 174 9.73 13.21 -35.89
CA VAL A 174 11.06 13.84 -35.82
C VAL A 174 12.16 12.90 -36.33
N ALA A 175 12.07 11.61 -36.04
CA ALA A 175 13.00 10.62 -36.58
C ALA A 175 12.89 10.50 -38.11
N ALA A 176 11.67 10.50 -38.65
CA ALA A 176 11.44 10.47 -40.10
C ALA A 176 11.97 11.73 -40.81
N GLN A 177 11.79 12.91 -40.21
CA GLN A 177 12.37 14.16 -40.71
C GLN A 177 13.90 14.14 -40.67
N SER A 178 14.48 13.60 -39.60
CA SER A 178 15.94 13.49 -39.45
C SER A 178 16.54 12.54 -40.49
N ALA A 179 15.89 11.41 -40.77
CA ALA A 179 16.28 10.50 -41.84
C ALA A 179 16.24 11.19 -43.22
N SER A 180 15.18 11.95 -43.49
CA SER A 180 15.05 12.72 -44.74
C SER A 180 16.16 13.78 -44.88
N ALA A 181 16.51 14.46 -43.79
CA ALA A 181 17.61 15.43 -43.78
C ALA A 181 18.99 14.77 -44.01
N ALA A 182 19.19 13.57 -43.47
CA ALA A 182 20.40 12.78 -43.73
C ALA A 182 20.51 12.39 -45.22
N ASP A 183 19.41 11.96 -45.86
CA ASP A 183 19.37 11.65 -47.29
C ASP A 183 19.71 12.86 -48.17
N VAL A 184 19.19 14.04 -47.82
CA VAL A 184 19.52 15.30 -48.50
C VAL A 184 21.01 15.62 -48.36
N SER A 185 21.56 15.45 -47.15
CA SER A 185 22.98 15.69 -46.87
C SER A 185 23.89 14.73 -47.64
N ALA A 186 23.52 13.44 -47.72
CA ALA A 186 24.24 12.45 -48.51
C ALA A 186 24.28 12.81 -50.00
N LYS A 187 23.14 13.27 -50.55
CA LYS A 187 23.07 13.74 -51.96
C LYS A 187 23.95 14.97 -52.19
N ALA A 188 23.97 15.91 -51.25
CA ALA A 188 24.83 17.10 -51.33
C ALA A 188 26.33 16.75 -51.25
N ALA A 189 26.70 15.78 -50.42
CA ALA A 189 28.06 15.27 -50.35
C ALA A 189 28.47 14.61 -51.68
N LYS A 190 27.59 13.80 -52.28
CA LYS A 190 27.87 13.19 -53.59
C LYS A 190 28.05 14.23 -54.69
N ALA A 191 27.20 15.27 -54.72
CA ALA A 191 27.35 16.36 -55.67
C ALA A 191 28.68 17.12 -55.49
N SER A 192 29.18 17.25 -54.25
CA SER A 192 30.46 17.87 -53.95
C SER A 192 31.65 17.02 -54.41
N GLU A 193 31.56 15.70 -54.29
CA GLU A 193 32.53 14.74 -54.84
C GLU A 193 32.64 14.87 -56.36
N ASP A 194 31.52 14.85 -57.06
CA ASP A 194 31.48 14.95 -58.53
C ASP A 194 32.04 16.31 -59.02
N ALA A 195 31.79 17.39 -58.27
CA ALA A 195 32.37 18.70 -58.54
C ALA A 195 33.90 18.72 -58.35
N ALA A 196 34.41 18.03 -57.33
CA ALA A 196 35.85 17.89 -57.09
C ALA A 196 36.54 17.08 -58.20
N GLU A 197 35.93 15.99 -58.67
CA GLU A 197 36.43 15.20 -59.81
C GLU A 197 36.49 16.03 -61.11
N SER A 198 35.47 16.85 -61.34
CA SER A 198 35.41 17.78 -62.47
C SER A 198 36.53 18.83 -62.38
N ALA A 199 36.76 19.39 -61.20
CA ALA A 199 37.83 20.35 -60.96
C ALA A 199 39.23 19.73 -61.16
N LEU A 200 39.45 18.49 -60.70
CA LEU A 200 40.70 17.75 -60.93
C LEU A 200 40.97 17.55 -62.43
N SER A 201 39.93 17.20 -63.18
CA SER A 201 40.02 17.02 -64.63
C SER A 201 40.39 18.34 -65.34
N GLY A 202 39.78 19.45 -64.92
CA GLY A 202 40.13 20.80 -65.40
C GLY A 202 41.57 21.20 -65.06
N ALA A 203 42.07 20.84 -63.87
CA ALA A 203 43.45 21.08 -63.47
C ALA A 203 44.45 20.30 -64.35
N LYS A 204 44.21 19.02 -64.62
CA LYS A 204 45.05 18.19 -65.52
C LYS A 204 45.07 18.72 -66.95
N ALA A 205 43.93 19.20 -67.44
CA ALA A 205 43.86 19.84 -68.75
C ALA A 205 44.71 21.13 -68.79
N SER A 206 44.64 21.94 -67.73
CA SER A 206 45.43 23.17 -67.61
C SER A 206 46.94 22.89 -67.52
N GLU A 207 47.34 21.85 -66.78
CA GLU A 207 48.72 21.37 -66.71
C GLU A 207 49.24 20.97 -68.10
N SER A 208 48.46 20.21 -68.87
CA SER A 208 48.81 19.79 -70.23
C SER A 208 48.96 20.98 -71.19
N ALA A 209 48.08 21.98 -71.06
CA ALA A 209 48.15 23.21 -71.85
C ALA A 209 49.39 24.05 -71.48
N ALA A 210 49.76 24.11 -70.19
CA ALA A 210 50.97 24.78 -69.74
C ALA A 210 52.23 24.09 -70.25
N ALA A 211 52.30 22.75 -70.21
CA ALA A 211 53.41 21.97 -70.76
C ALA A 211 53.57 22.21 -72.28
N SER A 212 52.46 22.24 -73.01
CA SER A 212 52.47 22.55 -74.45
C SER A 212 52.98 23.97 -74.72
N SER A 213 52.55 24.94 -73.93
CA SER A 213 52.99 26.33 -74.03
C SER A 213 54.48 26.50 -73.74
N ALA A 214 55.01 25.80 -72.73
CA ALA A 214 56.44 25.77 -72.43
C ALA A 214 57.26 25.16 -73.59
N GLY A 215 56.78 24.07 -74.19
CA GLY A 215 57.40 23.47 -75.37
C GLY A 215 57.44 24.42 -76.57
N ASN A 216 56.35 25.16 -76.81
CA ASN A 216 56.31 26.16 -77.88
C ASN A 216 57.27 27.33 -77.60
N ALA A 217 57.33 27.82 -76.36
CA ALA A 217 58.27 28.86 -75.96
C ALA A 217 59.73 28.44 -76.21
N LYS A 218 60.06 27.18 -75.88
CA LYS A 218 61.40 26.63 -76.14
C LYS A 218 61.73 26.56 -77.63
N LYS A 219 60.78 26.13 -78.47
CA LYS A 219 60.94 26.14 -79.93
C LYS A 219 61.18 27.55 -80.47
N SER A 220 60.44 28.55 -79.94
CA SER A 220 60.64 29.95 -80.31
C SER A 220 62.02 30.48 -79.87
N GLU A 221 62.48 30.12 -78.68
CA GLU A 221 63.84 30.46 -78.20
C GLU A 221 64.91 29.87 -79.12
N ASP A 222 64.78 28.59 -79.48
CA ASP A 222 65.75 27.92 -80.36
C ASP A 222 65.75 28.52 -81.78
N ALA A 223 64.56 28.83 -82.31
CA ALA A 223 64.45 29.53 -83.60
C ALA A 223 65.11 30.92 -83.56
N ALA A 224 64.97 31.65 -82.45
CA ALA A 224 65.62 32.95 -82.27
C ALA A 224 67.15 32.81 -82.20
N LYS A 225 67.68 31.84 -81.44
CA LYS A 225 69.12 31.54 -81.38
C LYS A 225 69.68 31.15 -82.77
N ALA A 226 68.96 30.30 -83.50
CA ALA A 226 69.35 29.90 -84.85
C ALA A 226 69.31 31.07 -85.85
N ALA A 227 68.36 32.01 -85.70
CA ALA A 227 68.34 33.23 -86.49
C ALA A 227 69.50 34.17 -86.16
N GLN A 228 69.82 34.33 -84.87
CA GLN A 228 70.97 35.12 -84.42
C GLN A 228 72.29 34.56 -84.97
N ALA A 229 72.53 33.25 -84.83
CA ALA A 229 73.74 32.61 -85.33
C ALA A 229 73.91 32.80 -86.84
N ARG A 230 72.84 32.61 -87.62
CA ARG A 230 72.85 32.89 -89.07
C ARG A 230 73.18 34.35 -89.37
N SER A 231 72.64 35.29 -88.58
CA SER A 231 72.95 36.72 -88.75
C SER A 231 74.42 37.02 -88.45
N GLU A 232 75.00 36.45 -87.40
CA GLU A 232 76.40 36.62 -87.01
C GLU A 232 77.36 36.02 -88.07
N GLU A 233 77.03 34.82 -88.59
CA GLU A 233 77.80 34.17 -89.66
C GLU A 233 77.79 35.02 -90.95
N ILE A 234 76.64 35.54 -91.36
CA ILE A 234 76.55 36.43 -92.52
C ILE A 234 77.35 37.71 -92.27
N ALA A 235 77.22 38.33 -91.09
CA ALA A 235 77.95 39.55 -90.77
C ALA A 235 79.47 39.36 -90.80
N THR A 236 79.97 38.23 -90.30
CA THR A 236 81.42 37.94 -90.23
C THR A 236 82.01 37.43 -91.54
N SER A 237 81.21 36.75 -92.37
CA SER A 237 81.66 36.20 -93.65
C SER A 237 81.49 37.14 -94.84
N THR A 238 80.82 38.28 -94.64
CA THR A 238 80.56 39.25 -95.71
C THR A 238 81.74 40.19 -95.89
N SER A 239 82.37 40.17 -97.06
CA SER A 239 83.48 41.07 -97.40
C SER A 239 83.43 41.54 -98.85
N TRP A 240 83.93 42.74 -99.08
CA TRP A 240 84.06 43.35 -100.41
C TRP A 240 85.50 43.30 -100.88
N SER A 241 85.70 42.84 -102.12
CA SER A 241 86.99 42.92 -102.80
C SER A 241 86.77 43.55 -104.17
N GLY A 242 86.94 44.87 -104.26
CA GLY A 242 86.62 45.65 -105.46
C GLY A 242 85.11 45.70 -105.72
N ASP A 243 84.68 45.25 -106.91
CA ASP A 243 83.29 45.21 -107.35
C ASP A 243 82.60 43.84 -107.12
N ARG A 244 83.18 43.00 -106.26
CA ARG A 244 82.68 41.66 -105.94
C ARG A 244 82.35 41.54 -104.45
N LEU A 245 81.22 40.89 -104.17
CA LEU A 245 80.75 40.60 -102.82
C LEU A 245 81.02 39.13 -102.50
N THR A 246 81.69 38.86 -101.39
CA THR A 246 81.82 37.51 -100.83
C THR A 246 80.92 37.38 -99.63
N VAL A 247 80.07 36.36 -99.59
CA VAL A 247 79.23 36.01 -98.43
C VAL A 247 79.37 34.50 -98.19
N ASN A 248 79.61 34.12 -96.94
CA ASN A 248 79.83 32.74 -96.54
C ASN A 248 80.81 31.97 -97.46
N GLY A 249 81.96 32.60 -97.74
CA GLY A 249 83.01 32.03 -98.61
C GLY A 249 82.69 31.98 -100.11
N LYS A 250 81.48 32.37 -100.54
CA LYS A 250 81.09 32.41 -101.96
C LYS A 250 81.22 33.84 -102.50
N THR A 251 82.14 34.04 -103.43
CA THR A 251 82.37 35.33 -104.10
C THR A 251 81.49 35.45 -105.34
N SER A 252 80.78 36.57 -105.47
CA SER A 252 79.97 36.87 -106.64
C SER A 252 80.85 37.01 -107.90
N PRO A 253 80.29 36.79 -109.10
CA PRO A 253 80.83 37.39 -110.32
C PRO A 253 80.99 38.91 -110.15
N SER A 254 81.73 39.56 -111.07
CA SER A 254 81.79 41.03 -111.10
C SER A 254 80.37 41.58 -111.09
N LEU A 255 80.06 42.44 -110.11
CA LEU A 255 78.75 43.08 -110.01
C LEU A 255 78.63 44.27 -110.99
N ARG A 256 79.67 44.48 -111.80
CA ARG A 256 79.77 45.50 -112.84
C ARG A 256 79.67 44.85 -114.22
N GLY A 257 78.50 44.26 -114.50
CA GLY A 257 78.13 43.68 -115.80
C GLY A 257 76.61 43.68 -116.01
N PRO A 258 76.09 43.43 -117.23
CA PRO A 258 74.65 43.32 -117.45
C PRO A 258 74.06 42.16 -116.62
N LYS A 259 72.84 42.35 -116.11
CA LYS A 259 72.16 41.44 -115.18
C LYS A 259 72.09 40.00 -115.73
N GLY A 260 72.62 39.03 -114.98
CA GLY A 260 72.48 37.59 -115.28
C GLY A 260 71.17 36.98 -114.75
N ASP A 261 70.81 35.80 -115.26
CA ASP A 261 69.60 35.06 -114.90
C ASP A 261 69.62 34.56 -113.44
N LYS A 262 68.43 34.42 -112.83
CA LYS A 262 68.26 34.03 -111.42
C LYS A 262 68.58 32.53 -111.21
N GLY A 263 69.47 32.21 -110.27
CA GLY A 263 69.81 30.84 -109.89
C GLY A 263 68.75 30.15 -109.00
N GLU A 264 68.78 28.82 -108.98
CA GLU A 264 67.86 27.95 -108.23
C GLU A 264 68.06 28.01 -106.70
N THR A 265 66.97 27.86 -105.94
CA THR A 265 66.94 27.97 -104.48
C THR A 265 67.48 26.69 -103.80
N GLY A 266 68.43 26.83 -102.87
CA GLY A 266 68.99 25.71 -102.09
C GLY A 266 68.05 25.18 -101.00
N SER A 267 68.03 23.85 -100.82
CA SER A 267 67.33 23.08 -99.78
C SER A 267 68.14 23.02 -98.47
N VAL A 268 67.48 23.09 -97.30
CA VAL A 268 68.10 22.90 -95.97
C VAL A 268 67.61 21.58 -95.34
N GLU A 269 68.53 20.66 -95.11
CA GLU A 269 68.28 19.42 -94.37
C GLU A 269 68.27 19.66 -92.85
N ASN A 270 67.39 18.94 -92.17
CA ASN A 270 66.92 19.13 -90.80
C ASN A 270 67.88 18.50 -89.77
N VAL A 271 68.45 19.28 -88.84
CA VAL A 271 69.26 18.78 -87.71
C VAL A 271 68.39 18.12 -86.64
N SER A 272 68.87 17.01 -86.04
CA SER A 272 68.14 16.17 -85.09
C SER A 272 68.39 16.58 -83.64
N TRP A 273 67.42 16.30 -82.75
CA TRP A 273 67.46 16.57 -81.31
C TRP A 273 68.63 15.89 -80.57
N ALA A 274 69.21 14.83 -81.16
CA ALA A 274 70.37 14.14 -80.61
C ALA A 274 71.66 14.99 -80.69
N ASP A 275 71.74 15.92 -81.65
CA ASP A 275 72.96 16.68 -81.99
C ASP A 275 73.16 17.92 -81.10
N ILE A 276 72.22 18.18 -80.17
CA ILE A 276 72.25 19.35 -79.28
C ILE A 276 72.90 18.98 -77.94
N SER A 277 73.99 19.67 -77.58
CA SER A 277 74.68 19.56 -76.29
C SER A 277 74.18 20.61 -75.28
N GLY A 278 74.23 20.31 -73.97
CA GLY A 278 73.76 21.21 -72.89
C GLY A 278 72.30 21.01 -72.43
N LYS A 279 71.77 19.80 -72.54
CA LYS A 279 70.38 19.45 -72.19
C LYS A 279 70.18 19.54 -70.65
N PRO A 280 69.11 20.19 -70.13
CA PRO A 280 68.80 20.18 -68.70
C PRO A 280 68.45 18.77 -68.22
N ASP A 281 68.94 18.41 -67.04
CA ASP A 281 68.66 17.12 -66.39
C ASP A 281 67.32 17.22 -65.64
N LEU A 282 66.29 16.51 -66.12
CA LEU A 282 64.96 16.48 -65.52
C LEU A 282 64.90 15.31 -64.54
N ALA A 283 64.76 15.60 -63.24
CA ALA A 283 64.60 14.59 -62.20
C ALA A 283 63.38 13.71 -62.51
N SER A 284 63.63 12.42 -62.72
CA SER A 284 62.65 11.39 -63.09
C SER A 284 62.18 10.60 -61.86
N THR A 285 62.88 10.73 -60.74
CA THR A 285 62.60 9.98 -59.50
C THR A 285 62.63 10.90 -58.28
N TRP A 286 61.94 10.47 -57.20
CA TRP A 286 61.87 11.20 -55.94
C TRP A 286 63.24 11.42 -55.28
N ASP A 287 64.24 10.61 -55.63
CA ASP A 287 65.60 10.73 -55.10
C ASP A 287 66.42 11.86 -55.73
N GLU A 288 66.08 12.25 -56.95
CA GLU A 288 66.77 13.29 -57.71
C GLU A 288 66.27 14.70 -57.35
N VAL A 289 65.16 14.81 -56.61
CA VAL A 289 64.60 16.07 -56.12
C VAL A 289 65.48 16.63 -55.00
N LYS A 290 66.21 17.72 -55.30
CA LYS A 290 67.03 18.44 -54.31
C LYS A 290 66.17 19.34 -53.40
N GLY A 291 66.56 19.48 -52.13
CA GLY A 291 65.89 20.38 -51.16
C GLY A 291 64.69 19.78 -50.40
N LYS A 292 64.52 18.45 -50.42
CA LYS A 292 63.41 17.79 -49.71
C LYS A 292 63.60 17.79 -48.18
N PRO A 293 62.54 18.07 -47.38
CA PRO A 293 62.59 17.94 -45.92
C PRO A 293 62.96 16.52 -45.46
N ALA A 294 63.80 16.40 -44.44
CA ALA A 294 64.26 15.10 -43.93
C ALA A 294 63.22 14.34 -43.09
N ALA A 295 62.20 15.03 -42.58
CA ALA A 295 61.11 14.44 -41.80
C ALA A 295 59.84 15.28 -41.91
N TYR A 296 58.69 14.59 -41.92
CA TYR A 296 57.36 15.19 -41.81
C TYR A 296 56.69 14.65 -40.54
N PRO A 297 56.98 15.22 -39.36
CA PRO A 297 56.32 14.77 -38.13
C PRO A 297 54.83 15.14 -38.18
N PRO A 298 53.90 14.18 -38.05
CA PRO A 298 52.48 14.50 -38.04
C PRO A 298 52.15 15.33 -36.79
N ALA A 299 51.40 16.42 -36.97
CA ALA A 299 50.87 17.17 -35.86
C ALA A 299 49.81 16.34 -35.11
N PRO A 300 49.67 16.50 -33.78
CA PRO A 300 48.56 15.90 -33.04
C PRO A 300 47.23 16.39 -33.62
N HIS A 301 46.35 15.44 -33.92
CA HIS A 301 45.00 15.70 -34.39
C HIS A 301 44.01 14.78 -33.65
N THR A 302 42.74 15.17 -33.68
CA THR A 302 41.66 14.44 -33.04
C THR A 302 40.66 13.97 -34.09
N HIS A 303 40.04 12.82 -33.86
CA HIS A 303 38.92 12.36 -34.65
C HIS A 303 37.60 12.54 -33.90
N THR A 304 36.57 13.02 -34.60
CA THR A 304 35.18 12.89 -34.14
C THR A 304 34.69 11.47 -34.41
N THR A 305 33.64 11.01 -33.71
CA THR A 305 33.08 9.67 -33.89
C THR A 305 32.67 9.38 -35.35
N ALA A 306 32.17 10.40 -36.05
CA ALA A 306 31.79 10.31 -37.46
C ALA A 306 32.95 10.04 -38.43
N GLN A 307 34.20 10.28 -38.00
CA GLN A 307 35.40 10.02 -38.81
C GLN A 307 35.90 8.57 -38.69
N VAL A 308 35.28 7.77 -37.80
CA VAL A 308 35.59 6.35 -37.64
C VAL A 308 34.50 5.53 -38.32
N GLU A 309 34.73 5.17 -39.57
CA GLU A 309 33.79 4.38 -40.38
C GLU A 309 33.38 3.09 -39.64
N GLY A 310 32.07 2.86 -39.52
CA GLY A 310 31.51 1.69 -38.83
C GLY A 310 31.37 1.82 -37.31
N LEU A 311 31.85 2.90 -36.68
CA LEU A 311 31.68 3.11 -35.23
C LEU A 311 30.21 3.29 -34.84
N ASP A 312 29.44 4.05 -35.61
CA ASP A 312 28.01 4.26 -35.35
C ASP A 312 27.21 2.95 -35.46
N ALA A 313 27.53 2.11 -36.45
CA ALA A 313 26.95 0.78 -36.59
C ALA A 313 27.33 -0.15 -35.42
N ALA A 314 28.58 -0.07 -34.96
CA ALA A 314 29.06 -0.83 -33.80
C ALA A 314 28.39 -0.37 -32.49
N LEU A 315 28.13 0.94 -32.33
CA LEU A 315 27.45 1.52 -31.17
C LEU A 315 25.94 1.23 -31.19
N ALA A 316 25.27 1.41 -32.33
CA ALA A 316 23.86 1.08 -32.49
C ALA A 316 23.56 -0.39 -32.18
N GLY A 317 24.49 -1.30 -32.51
CA GLY A 317 24.39 -2.72 -32.19
C GLY A 317 24.53 -3.08 -30.70
N LYS A 318 25.02 -2.17 -29.85
CA LYS A 318 25.19 -2.42 -28.40
C LYS A 318 23.92 -2.19 -27.60
N ALA A 319 23.03 -1.29 -28.05
CA ALA A 319 21.79 -0.97 -27.34
C ALA A 319 20.57 -1.78 -27.85
N ASP A 320 20.46 -1.95 -29.17
CA ASP A 320 19.15 -2.21 -29.82
C ASP A 320 18.82 -3.66 -30.22
N LYS A 321 19.55 -4.67 -29.74
CA LYS A 321 19.16 -6.08 -29.96
C LYS A 321 18.82 -6.83 -28.68
N GLY A 322 17.74 -6.38 -28.04
CA GLY A 322 16.99 -7.23 -27.12
C GLY A 322 17.62 -7.45 -25.75
N HIS A 323 18.23 -6.42 -25.16
CA HIS A 323 18.63 -6.53 -23.77
C HIS A 323 17.37 -6.62 -22.90
N LYS A 324 17.24 -7.72 -22.19
CA LYS A 324 16.18 -7.98 -21.21
C LYS A 324 16.86 -8.16 -19.87
N HIS A 325 16.33 -7.51 -18.84
CA HIS A 325 16.76 -7.74 -17.48
C HIS A 325 15.94 -8.89 -16.90
N LYS A 326 16.63 -9.86 -16.29
CA LYS A 326 15.98 -10.77 -15.35
C LYS A 326 15.64 -10.00 -14.07
N VAL A 327 14.72 -10.50 -13.26
CA VAL A 327 14.38 -9.87 -11.97
C VAL A 327 15.61 -9.80 -11.07
N GLU A 328 16.53 -10.76 -11.19
CA GLU A 328 17.80 -10.80 -10.46
C GLU A 328 18.78 -9.69 -10.86
N ASP A 329 18.56 -9.02 -12.01
CA ASP A 329 19.43 -7.92 -12.47
C ASP A 329 19.08 -6.60 -11.77
N VAL A 330 17.95 -6.53 -11.06
CA VAL A 330 17.49 -5.35 -10.32
C VAL A 330 17.60 -5.64 -8.82
N ASP A 331 18.64 -5.08 -8.19
CA ASP A 331 18.91 -5.25 -6.77
C ASP A 331 17.67 -4.91 -5.91
N GLY A 332 17.26 -5.83 -5.05
CA GLY A 332 16.10 -5.68 -4.17
C GLY A 332 14.71 -5.89 -4.80
N LEU A 333 14.59 -6.11 -6.12
CA LEU A 333 13.28 -6.30 -6.75
C LEU A 333 12.64 -7.64 -6.38
N LYS A 334 13.44 -8.70 -6.28
CA LYS A 334 12.98 -10.04 -5.93
C LYS A 334 12.41 -10.07 -4.52
N GLU A 335 13.14 -9.51 -3.56
CA GLU A 335 12.74 -9.44 -2.16
C GLU A 335 11.44 -8.65 -2.00
N ARG A 336 11.26 -7.55 -2.73
CA ARG A 336 10.03 -6.77 -2.70
C ARG A 336 8.83 -7.53 -3.27
N LEU A 337 9.03 -8.28 -4.35
CA LEU A 337 7.96 -9.07 -4.95
C LEU A 337 7.55 -10.23 -4.04
N ASP A 338 8.51 -10.93 -3.45
CA ASP A 338 8.25 -12.02 -2.50
C ASP A 338 7.55 -11.51 -1.23
N GLN A 339 7.92 -10.33 -0.73
CA GLN A 339 7.21 -9.68 0.39
C GLN A 339 5.76 -9.32 0.02
N GLN A 340 5.53 -8.84 -1.20
CA GLN A 340 4.19 -8.50 -1.66
C GLN A 340 3.31 -9.75 -1.82
N ASP A 341 3.85 -10.85 -2.34
CA ASP A 341 3.14 -12.13 -2.45
C ASP A 341 2.82 -12.73 -1.07
N GLY A 342 3.78 -12.68 -0.15
CA GLY A 342 3.57 -13.09 1.25
C GLY A 342 2.46 -12.28 1.94
N ALA A 343 2.45 -10.96 1.75
CA ALA A 343 1.40 -10.09 2.28
C ALA A 343 0.02 -10.42 1.68
N ALA A 344 -0.05 -10.67 0.37
CA ALA A 344 -1.29 -11.05 -0.30
C ALA A 344 -1.83 -12.40 0.22
N SER A 345 -0.96 -13.39 0.40
CA SER A 345 -1.30 -14.72 0.94
C SER A 345 -1.84 -14.65 2.37
N ALA A 346 -1.23 -13.82 3.22
CA ALA A 346 -1.68 -13.61 4.60
C ALA A 346 -3.08 -12.98 4.67
N VAL A 347 -3.35 -11.99 3.82
CA VAL A 347 -4.66 -11.35 3.69
C VAL A 347 -5.70 -12.37 3.21
N TYR A 348 -5.37 -13.14 2.17
CA TYR A 348 -6.26 -14.17 1.63
C TYR A 348 -6.66 -15.21 2.68
N THR A 349 -5.68 -15.69 3.45
CA THR A 349 -5.90 -16.66 4.53
C THR A 349 -6.80 -16.09 5.63
N SER A 350 -6.57 -14.83 6.02
CA SER A 350 -7.40 -14.13 7.01
C SER A 350 -8.85 -13.98 6.52
N LEU A 351 -9.04 -13.68 5.25
CA LEU A 351 -10.36 -13.53 4.63
C LEU A 351 -11.14 -14.86 4.63
N ILE A 352 -10.45 -15.98 4.36
CA ILE A 352 -11.05 -17.32 4.45
C ILE A 352 -11.45 -17.65 5.90
N ASP A 353 -10.61 -17.36 6.89
CA ASP A 353 -10.94 -17.63 8.30
C ASP A 353 -12.14 -16.81 8.77
N VAL A 354 -12.16 -15.50 8.44
CA VAL A 354 -13.31 -14.62 8.73
C VAL A 354 -14.57 -15.16 8.06
N ARG A 355 -14.50 -15.51 6.77
CA ARG A 355 -15.65 -16.08 6.03
C ARG A 355 -16.15 -17.35 6.69
N ARG A 356 -15.26 -18.29 7.03
CA ARG A 356 -15.62 -19.55 7.71
C ARG A 356 -16.33 -19.30 9.04
N LYS A 357 -15.78 -18.42 9.88
CA LYS A 357 -16.39 -18.05 11.17
C LYS A 357 -17.77 -17.43 10.97
N LEU A 358 -17.91 -16.54 9.98
CA LEU A 358 -19.18 -15.92 9.64
C LEU A 358 -20.20 -16.96 9.17
N SER A 359 -19.81 -17.88 8.29
CA SER A 359 -20.66 -18.97 7.82
C SER A 359 -21.16 -19.86 8.96
N VAL A 360 -20.29 -20.22 9.91
CA VAL A 360 -20.69 -21.00 11.10
C VAL A 360 -21.69 -20.24 11.96
N LYS A 361 -21.50 -18.93 12.15
CA LYS A 361 -22.40 -18.10 12.98
C LYS A 361 -23.72 -17.77 12.27
N ALA A 362 -23.70 -17.70 10.94
CA ALA A 362 -24.88 -17.48 10.11
C ALA A 362 -25.66 -18.78 9.83
N ASP A 363 -25.07 -19.95 10.12
CA ASP A 363 -25.73 -21.24 9.94
C ASP A 363 -27.01 -21.30 10.79
N GLU A 364 -28.09 -21.72 10.14
CA GLU A 364 -29.41 -21.78 10.76
C GLU A 364 -29.42 -22.71 11.97
N SER A 365 -28.63 -23.78 11.97
CA SER A 365 -28.51 -24.72 13.09
C SER A 365 -27.82 -24.07 14.27
N TYR A 366 -26.78 -23.27 14.04
CA TYR A 366 -26.12 -22.51 15.10
C TYR A 366 -27.12 -21.53 15.73
N VAL A 367 -27.81 -20.72 14.92
CA VAL A 367 -28.82 -19.76 15.41
C VAL A 367 -29.96 -20.47 16.16
N LYS A 368 -30.51 -21.55 15.60
CA LYS A 368 -31.53 -22.37 16.25
C LYS A 368 -31.04 -22.97 17.56
N SER A 369 -29.78 -23.39 17.65
CA SER A 369 -29.21 -23.89 18.91
C SER A 369 -29.16 -22.82 19.99
N GLN A 370 -28.80 -21.58 19.64
CA GLN A 370 -28.76 -20.46 20.57
C GLN A 370 -30.17 -20.09 21.04
N ILE A 371 -31.13 -20.06 20.11
CA ILE A 371 -32.55 -19.83 20.42
C ILE A 371 -33.10 -20.96 21.30
N ALA A 372 -32.82 -22.22 20.97
CA ALA A 372 -33.28 -23.38 21.73
C ALA A 372 -32.66 -23.42 23.14
N SER A 373 -31.39 -23.07 23.27
CA SER A 373 -30.73 -22.93 24.56
C SER A 373 -31.43 -21.85 25.40
N THR A 374 -31.64 -20.66 24.83
CA THR A 374 -32.36 -19.55 25.48
C THR A 374 -33.79 -19.96 25.87
N ARG A 375 -34.51 -20.63 24.97
CA ARG A 375 -35.87 -21.10 25.20
C ARG A 375 -35.93 -22.17 26.28
N SER A 376 -34.97 -23.08 26.34
CA SER A 376 -34.88 -24.09 27.40
C SER A 376 -34.68 -23.44 28.78
N TYR A 377 -33.91 -22.34 28.85
CA TYR A 377 -33.81 -21.56 30.09
C TYR A 377 -35.15 -20.96 30.49
N VAL A 378 -35.88 -20.37 29.54
CA VAL A 378 -37.21 -19.78 29.79
C VAL A 378 -38.23 -20.84 30.19
N ASP A 379 -38.37 -21.92 29.41
CA ASP A 379 -39.33 -23.01 29.66
C ASP A 379 -39.11 -23.64 31.04
N ARG A 380 -37.85 -23.72 31.50
CA ARG A 380 -37.53 -24.22 32.84
C ARG A 380 -37.90 -23.24 33.95
N ALA A 381 -37.86 -21.95 33.67
CA ALA A 381 -38.29 -20.91 34.61
C ALA A 381 -39.83 -20.79 34.74
N VAL A 382 -40.59 -21.27 33.75
CA VAL A 382 -42.07 -21.23 33.74
C VAL A 382 -42.74 -22.61 33.72
N ALA A 383 -41.98 -23.67 34.01
CA ALA A 383 -42.47 -25.05 34.03
C ALA A 383 -43.57 -25.26 35.09
N ASP A 384 -44.40 -26.30 34.92
CA ASP A 384 -45.47 -26.61 35.86
C ASP A 384 -44.97 -26.81 37.29
N GLY A 385 -45.60 -26.10 38.24
CA GLY A 385 -45.12 -25.94 39.62
C GLY A 385 -44.38 -24.62 39.87
N SER A 386 -43.96 -23.90 38.82
CA SER A 386 -43.38 -22.56 38.93
C SER A 386 -44.47 -21.53 39.23
N LYS A 387 -44.15 -20.59 40.11
CA LYS A 387 -45.00 -19.43 40.44
C LYS A 387 -45.00 -18.36 39.35
N ILE A 388 -44.36 -18.58 38.21
CA ILE A 388 -44.41 -17.67 37.05
C ILE A 388 -45.19 -18.38 35.95
N LYS A 389 -46.33 -17.79 35.58
CA LYS A 389 -47.24 -18.34 34.58
C LYS A 389 -47.37 -17.34 33.43
N ILE A 390 -47.13 -17.80 32.22
CA ILE A 390 -47.39 -17.01 31.01
C ILE A 390 -48.81 -17.35 30.54
N VAL A 391 -49.68 -16.35 30.47
CA VAL A 391 -51.12 -16.52 30.16
C VAL A 391 -51.57 -15.48 29.13
N SER A 392 -52.56 -15.80 28.30
CA SER A 392 -53.09 -14.85 27.30
C SER A 392 -54.03 -13.80 27.88
N SER A 393 -54.53 -14.01 29.10
CA SER A 393 -55.31 -13.05 29.88
C SER A 393 -55.23 -13.39 31.37
N LEU A 394 -55.43 -12.38 32.23
CA LEU A 394 -55.37 -12.58 33.68
C LEU A 394 -56.53 -13.49 34.14
N PRO A 395 -56.28 -14.53 34.96
CA PRO A 395 -57.35 -15.38 35.47
C PRO A 395 -58.34 -14.59 36.32
N SER A 396 -59.62 -14.95 36.26
CA SER A 396 -60.67 -14.29 37.05
C SER A 396 -60.45 -14.37 38.57
N TYR A 397 -59.67 -15.35 39.02
CA TYR A 397 -59.20 -15.50 40.40
C TYR A 397 -57.70 -15.82 40.38
N PRO A 398 -56.84 -14.80 40.30
CA PRO A 398 -55.40 -15.02 40.26
C PRO A 398 -54.90 -15.45 41.65
N ASP A 399 -54.06 -16.48 41.68
CA ASP A 399 -53.35 -16.86 42.91
C ASP A 399 -52.36 -15.73 43.25
N SER A 400 -52.52 -15.11 44.43
CA SER A 400 -51.69 -14.00 44.90
C SER A 400 -50.21 -14.36 45.05
N SER A 401 -49.90 -15.66 45.07
CA SER A 401 -48.53 -16.16 45.14
C SER A 401 -47.95 -16.57 43.78
N THR A 402 -48.67 -16.32 42.69
CA THR A 402 -48.25 -16.62 41.30
C THR A 402 -48.18 -15.32 40.48
N VAL A 403 -47.02 -15.06 39.87
CA VAL A 403 -46.78 -13.95 38.94
C VAL A 403 -47.29 -14.36 37.55
N TYR A 404 -48.31 -13.65 37.07
CA TYR A 404 -48.87 -13.86 35.73
C TYR A 404 -48.29 -12.84 34.76
N ILE A 405 -47.53 -13.32 33.78
CA ILE A 405 -47.05 -12.49 32.66
C ILE A 405 -48.07 -12.65 31.54
N VAL A 406 -48.83 -11.59 31.29
CA VAL A 406 -49.83 -11.55 30.22
C VAL A 406 -49.17 -11.08 28.94
N VAL A 407 -49.21 -11.91 27.89
CA VAL A 407 -48.56 -11.66 26.57
C VAL A 407 -49.52 -11.87 25.43
#